data_AF-A0A0A8VDI3-F1
#
_entry.id   AF-A0A0A8VDI3-F1
#
_cell.length_a   1.000
_cell.length_b   1.000
_cell.length_c   1.000
_cell.angle_alpha   90.00
_cell.angle_beta   90.00
_cell.angle_gamma   90.00
#
_symmetry.space_group_name_H-M   'P 1'
#
loop_
_entity.id
_entity.type
_entity.pdbx_description
1 polymer ?
#
loop_
_entity_poly.entity_id
_entity_poly.type
_entity_poly.pdbx_seq_one_letter_code
_entity_poly.pdbx_strand_id
1 'polypeptide(L)'
;MLFLTRRLIVCVVYLFLINMNASLANPPQTVWRVDTRDFGEVFRYGFSSLGNNDSVLEHLSGSSCRSTDSADGDTAFISTTSSYEFALNYAERVLRRINESGIADTTVYIYQIRATDNMYSAEQSLEHLLHGNVSENNDEARRILRFAPYLSEWMTHRRIAAEQIEFATPVHFVRGGIRNDGHIPNSRFVRKNTQGNPGPYRNVLREHPYYRAAQTWMLRAGVGPMISACFGINNPRRVTSNELYPAGRSGRSIAPFSSTGILDGMFRLVIFLM
;
A
#
# COMPACT_ATOMS: atom_id res chain seq x y z
N MET A 1 34.74 50.66 -2.10
CA MET A 1 34.04 49.60 -2.87
C MET A 1 34.26 48.17 -2.33
N LEU A 2 35.45 47.80 -1.85
CA LEU A 2 35.76 46.44 -1.34
C LEU A 2 34.96 45.98 -0.10
N PHE A 3 34.46 46.89 0.74
CA PHE A 3 33.64 46.53 1.91
C PHE A 3 32.18 46.19 1.55
N LEU A 4 31.66 46.78 0.47
CA LEU A 4 30.28 46.57 0.03
C LEU A 4 30.12 45.18 -0.62
N THR A 5 31.15 44.73 -1.33
CA THR A 5 31.19 43.42 -1.98
C THR A 5 31.28 42.28 -0.97
N ARG A 6 32.03 42.44 0.13
CA ARG A 6 32.11 41.44 1.21
C ARG A 6 30.77 41.21 1.91
N ARG A 7 30.01 42.28 2.19
CA ARG A 7 28.68 42.16 2.83
C ARG A 7 27.66 41.53 1.89
N LEU A 8 27.72 41.84 0.60
CA LEU A 8 26.86 41.24 -0.42
C LEU A 8 27.10 39.73 -0.55
N ILE A 9 28.37 39.30 -0.57
CA ILE A 9 28.73 37.88 -0.66
C ILE A 9 28.25 37.11 0.59
N VAL A 10 28.41 37.68 1.79
CA VAL A 10 27.91 37.05 3.02
C VAL A 10 26.38 36.91 3.00
N CYS A 11 25.65 37.92 2.53
CA CYS A 11 24.18 37.83 2.41
C CYS A 11 23.75 36.78 1.38
N VAL A 12 24.44 36.68 0.23
CA VAL A 12 24.14 35.68 -0.81
C VAL A 12 24.42 34.26 -0.30
N VAL A 13 25.55 34.05 0.39
CA VAL A 13 25.88 32.74 1.00
C VAL A 13 24.87 32.38 2.09
N TYR A 14 24.45 33.33 2.93
CA TYR A 14 23.45 33.08 3.96
C TYR A 14 22.07 32.74 3.37
N LEU A 15 21.62 33.48 2.35
CA LEU A 15 20.39 33.16 1.61
C LEU A 15 20.47 31.81 0.91
N PHE A 16 21.62 31.45 0.36
CA PHE A 16 21.84 30.14 -0.25
C PHE A 16 21.80 29.02 0.80
N LEU A 17 22.38 29.22 1.98
CA LEU A 17 22.36 28.24 3.08
C LEU A 17 20.95 28.06 3.69
N ILE A 18 20.11 29.11 3.74
CA ILE A 18 18.72 28.98 4.20
C ILE A 18 17.86 28.19 3.19
N ASN A 19 18.12 28.35 1.88
CA ASN A 19 17.45 27.61 0.81
C ASN A 19 17.96 26.17 0.65
N MET A 20 19.09 25.82 1.27
CA MET A 20 19.68 24.48 1.30
C MET A 20 19.17 23.61 2.45
N ASN A 21 18.13 24.04 3.17
CA ASN A 21 17.35 23.08 3.95
C ASN A 21 16.64 22.17 2.96
N ALA A 22 17.26 21.02 2.71
CA ALA A 22 16.78 19.96 1.84
C ALA A 22 15.26 19.85 1.96
N SER A 23 14.59 19.94 0.81
CA SER A 23 13.17 19.67 0.65
C SER A 23 12.89 18.20 0.99
N LEU A 24 12.95 17.84 2.27
CA LEU A 24 12.26 16.68 2.79
C LEU A 24 10.78 16.98 2.58
N ALA A 25 10.17 16.32 1.59
CA ALA A 25 8.74 16.42 1.39
C ALA A 25 8.05 16.12 2.73
N ASN A 26 7.25 17.07 3.22
CA ASN A 26 6.49 16.84 4.45
C ASN A 26 5.64 15.58 4.26
N PRO A 27 5.59 14.68 5.27
CA PRO A 27 4.72 13.51 5.19
C PRO A 27 3.28 13.92 4.86
N PRO A 28 2.57 13.13 4.04
CA PRO A 28 1.22 13.46 3.63
C PRO A 28 0.30 13.40 4.84
N GLN A 29 -0.72 14.26 4.83
CA GLN A 29 -1.86 14.17 5.75
C GLN A 29 -2.94 13.22 5.23
N THR A 30 -2.88 12.88 3.94
CA THR A 30 -3.87 12.09 3.23
C THR A 30 -3.20 11.05 2.34
N VAL A 31 -3.68 9.82 2.42
CA VAL A 31 -3.33 8.73 1.50
C VAL A 31 -4.61 8.12 0.93
N TRP A 32 -4.46 7.37 -0.17
CA TRP A 32 -5.54 6.72 -0.87
C TRP A 32 -5.30 5.22 -0.95
N ARG A 33 -6.40 4.45 -0.95
CA ARG A 33 -6.38 3.02 -1.19
C ARG A 33 -7.56 2.61 -2.06
N VAL A 34 -7.28 1.79 -3.07
CA VAL A 34 -8.29 1.16 -3.91
C VAL A 34 -8.66 -0.20 -3.32
N ASP A 35 -9.94 -0.53 -3.24
CA ASP A 35 -10.41 -1.83 -2.75
C ASP A 35 -11.75 -2.20 -3.42
N THR A 36 -12.04 -3.48 -3.57
CA THR A 36 -13.31 -3.97 -4.15
C THR A 36 -14.35 -4.29 -3.09
N ARG A 37 -14.00 -4.30 -1.80
CA ARG A 37 -14.96 -4.53 -0.71
C ARG A 37 -15.95 -3.39 -0.62
N ASP A 38 -17.17 -3.73 -0.19
CA ASP A 38 -18.24 -2.77 0.05
C ASP A 38 -17.82 -1.69 1.05
N PHE A 39 -18.22 -0.44 0.78
CA PHE A 39 -17.85 0.70 1.63
C PHE A 39 -18.39 0.57 3.05
N GLY A 40 -19.54 -0.08 3.25
CA GLY A 40 -20.13 -0.30 4.58
C GLY A 40 -19.29 -1.25 5.44
N GLU A 41 -18.63 -2.23 4.83
CA GLU A 41 -17.67 -3.10 5.51
C GLU A 41 -16.42 -2.31 5.93
N VAL A 42 -15.84 -1.57 4.98
CA VAL A 42 -14.60 -0.81 5.21
C VAL A 42 -14.82 0.33 6.21
N PHE A 43 -15.94 1.04 6.15
CA PHE A 43 -16.30 2.06 7.14
C PHE A 43 -16.59 1.47 8.52
N ARG A 44 -16.92 0.18 8.63
CA ARG A 44 -17.15 -0.47 9.92
C ARG A 44 -15.87 -0.99 10.55
N TYR A 45 -15.00 -1.61 9.77
CA TYR A 45 -13.86 -2.37 10.29
C TYR A 45 -12.49 -1.78 9.95
N GLY A 46 -12.42 -0.96 8.91
CA GLY A 46 -11.18 -0.45 8.35
C GLY A 46 -10.39 -1.50 7.57
N PHE A 47 -9.06 -1.39 7.61
CA PHE A 47 -8.14 -2.32 6.97
C PHE A 47 -7.22 -2.94 8.01
N SER A 48 -6.93 -4.23 7.86
CA SER A 48 -5.89 -4.92 8.66
C SER A 48 -4.81 -5.47 7.73
N SER A 49 -3.60 -5.68 8.25
CA SER A 49 -2.55 -6.39 7.53
C SER A 49 -2.90 -7.88 7.43
N LEU A 50 -2.18 -8.62 6.58
CA LEU A 50 -2.38 -10.06 6.45
C LEU A 50 -1.67 -10.83 7.56
N GLY A 51 -0.60 -10.31 8.12
CA GLY A 51 0.10 -10.99 9.21
C GLY A 51 1.04 -10.06 9.94
N ASN A 52 2.18 -10.64 10.31
CA ASN A 52 3.15 -10.04 11.21
C ASN A 52 4.53 -9.85 10.54
N ASN A 53 4.69 -10.22 9.26
CA ASN A 53 5.93 -10.08 8.53
C ASN A 53 6.16 -8.61 8.14
N ASP A 54 7.01 -7.94 8.90
CA ASP A 54 7.36 -6.53 8.71
C ASP A 54 8.65 -6.33 7.91
N SER A 55 9.07 -7.33 7.13
CA SER A 55 10.15 -7.16 6.15
C SER A 55 9.72 -6.21 5.03
N VAL A 56 10.27 -5.01 5.03
CA VAL A 56 10.02 -3.99 4.00
C VAL A 56 10.37 -4.51 2.61
N LEU A 57 11.47 -5.23 2.44
CA LEU A 57 11.87 -5.76 1.13
C LEU A 57 10.89 -6.83 0.63
N GLU A 58 10.46 -7.75 1.51
CA GLU A 58 9.46 -8.77 1.15
C GLU A 58 8.08 -8.17 0.89
N HIS A 59 7.73 -7.05 1.52
CA HIS A 59 6.52 -6.29 1.19
C HIS A 59 6.65 -5.63 -0.18
N LEU A 60 7.68 -4.82 -0.39
CA LEU A 60 7.81 -4.04 -1.63
C LEU A 60 8.09 -4.89 -2.88
N SER A 61 8.72 -6.05 -2.73
CA SER A 61 8.86 -7.06 -3.80
C SER A 61 7.55 -7.83 -4.07
N GLY A 62 6.61 -7.78 -3.13
CA GLY A 62 5.35 -8.51 -3.14
C GLY A 62 5.39 -9.93 -2.56
N SER A 63 6.55 -10.46 -2.17
CA SER A 63 6.68 -11.85 -1.72
C SER A 63 5.91 -12.18 -0.43
N SER A 64 5.83 -11.25 0.52
CA SER A 64 5.04 -11.39 1.76
C SER A 64 3.54 -11.13 1.57
N CYS A 65 3.18 -10.57 0.42
CA CYS A 65 1.81 -10.29 0.04
C CYS A 65 1.20 -11.51 -0.66
N ARG A 66 1.99 -12.17 -1.52
CA ARG A 66 1.63 -13.45 -2.13
C ARG A 66 2.91 -14.15 -2.59
N SER A 67 3.04 -15.45 -2.33
CA SER A 67 4.16 -16.25 -2.81
C SER A 67 3.70 -17.31 -3.80
N THR A 68 4.61 -17.93 -4.55
CA THR A 68 4.29 -19.13 -5.36
C THR A 68 3.78 -20.28 -4.50
N ASP A 69 4.18 -20.31 -3.23
CA ASP A 69 4.08 -21.49 -2.35
C ASP A 69 2.95 -21.33 -1.31
N SER A 70 2.43 -20.12 -1.13
CA SER A 70 1.30 -19.81 -0.24
C SER A 70 0.36 -18.78 -0.87
N ALA A 71 -0.92 -19.13 -0.99
CA ALA A 71 -1.97 -18.19 -1.37
C ALA A 71 -2.26 -17.16 -0.26
N ASP A 72 -1.88 -17.48 0.97
CA ASP A 72 -2.01 -16.62 2.12
C ASP A 72 -0.72 -15.80 2.29
N GLY A 73 -0.83 -14.49 2.10
CA GLY A 73 0.22 -13.53 2.48
C GLY A 73 0.30 -13.36 4.00
N ASP A 74 1.45 -12.90 4.48
CA ASP A 74 1.75 -12.69 5.90
C ASP A 74 2.28 -11.28 6.21
N THR A 75 2.30 -10.38 5.22
CA THR A 75 2.78 -9.01 5.37
C THR A 75 2.11 -8.27 6.54
N ALA A 76 2.89 -7.50 7.29
CA ALA A 76 2.46 -6.60 8.36
C ALA A 76 2.03 -5.23 7.85
N PHE A 77 2.13 -4.97 6.55
CA PHE A 77 1.83 -3.67 5.96
C PHE A 77 0.59 -3.69 5.07
N ILE A 78 -0.07 -2.54 4.99
CA ILE A 78 -1.17 -2.26 4.09
C ILE A 78 -0.69 -1.18 3.13
N SER A 79 -0.64 -1.49 1.84
CA SER A 79 -0.24 -0.53 0.81
C SER A 79 -1.30 0.55 0.64
N THR A 80 -0.85 1.79 0.73
CA THR A 80 -1.59 3.01 0.39
C THR A 80 -0.71 3.88 -0.50
N THR A 81 -1.29 4.85 -1.20
CA THR A 81 -0.52 5.80 -2.02
C THR A 81 -0.79 7.23 -1.57
N SER A 82 0.19 8.12 -1.67
CA SER A 82 -0.02 9.56 -1.54
C SER A 82 -0.32 10.24 -2.88
N SER A 83 -0.61 9.47 -3.94
CA SER A 83 -1.01 9.99 -5.25
C SER A 83 -2.43 9.55 -5.59
N TYR A 84 -3.37 10.49 -5.59
CA TYR A 84 -4.74 10.23 -6.04
C TYR A 84 -4.80 9.82 -7.53
N GLU A 85 -3.91 10.38 -8.35
CA GLU A 85 -3.78 10.00 -9.76
C GLU A 85 -3.37 8.53 -9.91
N PHE A 86 -2.40 8.07 -9.11
CA PHE A 86 -2.03 6.65 -9.09
C PHE A 86 -3.22 5.78 -8.66
N ALA A 87 -3.98 6.20 -7.64
CA ALA A 87 -5.17 5.47 -7.20
C ALA A 87 -6.26 5.37 -8.30
N LEU A 88 -6.49 6.44 -9.07
CA LEU A 88 -7.40 6.41 -10.21
C LEU A 88 -6.94 5.46 -11.31
N ASN A 89 -5.67 5.58 -11.73
CA ASN A 89 -5.09 4.70 -12.75
C ASN A 89 -5.12 3.23 -12.31
N TYR A 90 -4.92 2.98 -11.02
CA TYR A 90 -5.02 1.64 -10.46
C TYR A 90 -6.46 1.13 -10.44
N ALA A 91 -7.43 1.94 -10.02
CA ALA A 91 -8.85 1.58 -10.04
C ALA A 91 -9.34 1.26 -11.46
N GLU A 92 -8.95 2.05 -12.46
CA GLU A 92 -9.24 1.77 -13.87
C GLU A 92 -8.67 0.43 -14.31
N ARG A 93 -7.41 0.13 -13.98
CA ARG A 93 -6.79 -1.15 -14.30
C ARG A 93 -7.54 -2.33 -13.67
N VAL A 94 -7.96 -2.21 -12.42
CA VAL A 94 -8.75 -3.25 -11.72
C VAL A 94 -10.09 -3.45 -12.42
N LEU A 95 -10.82 -2.36 -12.68
CA LEU A 95 -12.13 -2.40 -13.34
C LEU A 95 -12.06 -2.98 -14.76
N ARG A 96 -11.05 -2.60 -15.54
CA ARG A 96 -10.82 -3.12 -16.89
C ARG A 96 -10.63 -4.64 -16.89
N ARG A 97 -9.83 -5.17 -15.95
CA ARG A 97 -9.61 -6.61 -15.79
C ARG A 97 -10.88 -7.36 -15.40
N ILE A 98 -11.65 -6.80 -14.46
CA ILE A 98 -12.93 -7.38 -14.04
C ILE A 98 -13.91 -7.44 -15.22
N ASN A 99 -13.98 -6.37 -16.01
CA ASN A 99 -14.82 -6.30 -17.21
C ASN A 99 -14.36 -7.28 -18.30
N GLU A 100 -13.06 -7.40 -18.57
CA GLU A 100 -12.48 -8.38 -19.50
C GLU A 100 -12.81 -9.83 -19.12
N SER A 101 -13.07 -10.06 -17.83
CA SER A 101 -13.45 -11.37 -17.30
C SER A 101 -14.94 -11.67 -17.37
N GLY A 102 -15.73 -10.78 -17.99
CA GLY A 102 -17.16 -10.94 -18.20
C GLY A 102 -18.03 -10.59 -16.99
N ILE A 103 -17.46 -10.02 -15.93
CA ILE A 103 -18.22 -9.57 -14.75
C ILE A 103 -18.67 -8.12 -15.00
N ALA A 104 -19.96 -7.97 -15.30
CA ALA A 104 -20.59 -6.65 -15.47
C ALA A 104 -20.84 -5.94 -14.13
N ASP A 105 -21.06 -4.63 -14.18
CA ASP A 105 -21.56 -3.79 -13.08
C ASP A 105 -20.77 -3.85 -11.77
N THR A 106 -19.48 -4.15 -11.83
CA THR A 106 -18.62 -4.12 -10.63
C THR A 106 -18.27 -2.70 -10.23
N THR A 107 -18.25 -2.47 -8.92
CA THR A 107 -17.83 -1.21 -8.31
C THR A 107 -16.48 -1.39 -7.63
N VAL A 108 -15.58 -0.45 -7.86
CA VAL A 108 -14.33 -0.31 -7.12
C VAL A 108 -14.39 0.97 -6.31
N TYR A 109 -13.87 0.95 -5.08
CA TYR A 109 -13.89 2.12 -4.21
C TYR A 109 -12.48 2.68 -4.04
N ILE A 110 -12.35 4.00 -4.16
CA ILE A 110 -11.15 4.73 -3.76
C ILE A 110 -11.42 5.37 -2.40
N TYR A 111 -10.73 4.91 -1.36
CA TYR A 111 -10.87 5.42 0.00
C TYR A 111 -9.87 6.54 0.25
N GLN A 112 -10.35 7.69 0.71
CA GLN A 112 -9.51 8.75 1.25
C GLN A 112 -9.27 8.50 2.75
N ILE A 113 -8.00 8.49 3.15
CA ILE A 113 -7.57 8.06 4.48
C ILE A 113 -6.67 9.12 5.08
N ARG A 114 -7.01 9.60 6.28
CA ARG A 114 -6.15 10.47 7.08
C ARG A 114 -4.93 9.70 7.55
N ALA A 115 -3.75 10.19 7.17
CA ALA A 115 -2.48 9.59 7.52
C ALA A 115 -2.12 9.77 9.00
N THR A 116 -1.41 8.79 9.55
CA THR A 116 -0.95 8.75 10.94
C THR A 116 0.49 8.27 11.05
N ASP A 117 1.04 8.33 12.25
CA ASP A 117 2.42 7.98 12.59
C ASP A 117 2.79 6.49 12.38
N ASN A 118 1.81 5.61 12.12
CA ASN A 118 2.04 4.23 11.71
C ASN A 118 2.12 4.03 10.18
N MET A 119 2.14 5.11 9.40
CA MET A 119 2.28 5.08 7.94
C MET A 119 3.68 5.57 7.55
N TYR A 120 4.43 4.74 6.84
CA TYR A 120 5.84 5.00 6.53
C TYR A 120 6.04 5.06 5.02
N SER A 121 6.86 6.00 4.55
CA SER A 121 7.24 6.06 3.13
C SER A 121 7.97 4.79 2.72
N ALA A 122 7.50 4.11 1.68
CA ALA A 122 8.18 2.95 1.09
C ALA A 122 9.60 3.30 0.62
N GLU A 123 9.73 4.44 -0.08
CA GLU A 123 10.99 4.94 -0.63
C GLU A 123 12.03 5.20 0.47
N GLN A 124 11.73 6.11 1.41
CA GLN A 124 12.64 6.39 2.54
C GLN A 124 12.99 5.15 3.36
N SER A 125 12.04 4.23 3.56
CA SER A 125 12.30 2.97 4.28
C SER A 125 13.29 2.08 3.53
N LEU A 126 13.15 2.00 2.21
CA LEU A 126 14.06 1.22 1.35
C LEU A 126 15.44 1.88 1.20
N GLU A 127 15.51 3.21 1.10
CA GLU A 127 16.78 3.95 1.13
C GLU A 127 17.51 3.72 2.46
N HIS A 128 16.79 3.81 3.58
CA HIS A 128 17.37 3.55 4.90
C HIS A 128 17.96 2.15 5.02
N LEU A 129 17.30 1.13 4.46
CA LEU A 129 17.82 -0.23 4.39
C LEU A 129 19.15 -0.32 3.62
N LEU A 130 19.24 0.34 2.46
CA LEU A 130 20.45 0.31 1.63
C LEU A 130 21.63 1.05 2.27
N HIS A 131 21.38 2.07 3.07
CA HIS A 131 22.43 2.76 3.83
C HIS A 131 22.91 1.98 5.07
N GLY A 132 22.15 0.98 5.54
CA GLY A 132 22.33 0.33 6.85
C GLY A 132 23.09 -1.02 6.87
N ASN A 133 23.89 -1.35 5.85
CA ASN A 133 24.61 -2.64 5.67
C ASN A 133 23.79 -3.82 5.10
N VAL A 134 22.63 -3.59 4.46
CA VAL A 134 22.08 -4.60 3.56
C VAL A 134 23.03 -4.68 2.36
N SER A 135 23.81 -5.77 2.29
CA SER A 135 24.81 -6.12 1.28
C SER A 135 24.70 -5.35 -0.05
N GLU A 136 25.83 -4.85 -0.55
CA GLU A 136 25.97 -4.15 -1.85
C GLU A 136 25.32 -4.91 -3.04
N ASN A 137 25.03 -6.20 -2.90
CA ASN A 137 24.41 -7.07 -3.91
C ASN A 137 22.87 -7.24 -3.79
N ASN A 138 22.14 -6.26 -3.25
CA ASN A 138 20.67 -6.33 -3.26
C ASN A 138 20.07 -5.68 -4.54
N ASP A 139 20.28 -6.36 -5.68
CA ASP A 139 19.76 -5.93 -7.00
C ASP A 139 18.24 -5.72 -7.01
N GLU A 140 17.51 -6.47 -6.19
CA GLU A 140 16.04 -6.36 -6.08
C GLU A 140 15.65 -5.07 -5.35
N ALA A 141 16.30 -4.73 -4.23
CA ALA A 141 16.07 -3.45 -3.56
C ALA A 141 16.37 -2.26 -4.50
N ARG A 142 17.48 -2.32 -5.25
CA ARG A 142 17.80 -1.31 -6.27
C ARG A 142 16.76 -1.26 -7.40
N ARG A 143 16.17 -2.41 -7.75
CA ARG A 143 15.10 -2.50 -8.77
C ARG A 143 13.81 -1.86 -8.28
N ILE A 144 13.39 -2.17 -7.07
CA ILE A 144 12.17 -1.61 -6.45
C ILE A 144 12.30 -0.08 -6.33
N LEU A 145 13.46 0.42 -5.88
CA LEU A 145 13.69 1.87 -5.77
C LEU A 145 13.45 2.63 -7.07
N ARG A 146 13.75 2.04 -8.24
CA ARG A 146 13.52 2.71 -9.54
C ARG A 146 12.06 3.02 -9.81
N PHE A 147 11.12 2.33 -9.16
CA PHE A 147 9.69 2.47 -9.40
C PHE A 147 8.91 2.93 -8.15
N ALA A 148 9.52 2.88 -6.96
CA ALA A 148 8.88 3.32 -5.72
C ALA A 148 8.30 4.76 -5.76
N PRO A 149 8.99 5.76 -6.36
CA PRO A 149 8.44 7.12 -6.47
C PRO A 149 7.14 7.17 -7.28
N TYR A 150 7.04 6.35 -8.33
CA TYR A 150 5.86 6.27 -9.19
C TYR A 150 4.63 5.76 -8.45
N LEU A 151 4.81 4.79 -7.54
CA LEU A 151 3.73 4.29 -6.69
C LEU A 151 3.35 5.30 -5.60
N SER A 152 4.30 6.16 -5.21
CA SER A 152 4.17 7.08 -4.07
C SER A 152 3.63 6.32 -2.84
N GLU A 153 4.18 5.12 -2.59
CA GLU A 153 3.62 4.16 -1.64
C GLU A 153 3.94 4.55 -0.19
N TRP A 154 2.89 4.50 0.64
CA TRP A 154 2.97 4.62 2.10
C TRP A 154 2.51 3.29 2.72
N MET A 155 3.45 2.61 3.36
CA MET A 155 3.24 1.33 4.05
C MET A 155 2.58 1.61 5.39
N THR A 156 1.32 1.23 5.55
CA THR A 156 0.65 1.35 6.85
C THR A 156 0.89 0.11 7.69
N HIS A 157 1.53 0.24 8.84
CA HIS A 157 1.80 -0.88 9.73
C HIS A 157 0.53 -1.31 10.48
N ARG A 158 0.19 -2.61 10.34
CA ARG A 158 -0.90 -3.37 10.97
C ARG A 158 -2.33 -2.98 10.65
N ARG A 159 -2.72 -1.73 10.81
CA ARG A 159 -4.13 -1.35 10.79
C ARG A 159 -4.35 0.07 10.28
N ILE A 160 -5.42 0.23 9.51
CA ILE A 160 -6.09 1.50 9.25
C ILE A 160 -7.45 1.41 9.92
N ALA A 161 -7.67 2.21 10.96
CA ALA A 161 -8.93 2.23 11.68
C ALA A 161 -10.04 2.91 10.85
N ALA A 162 -11.30 2.56 11.10
CA ALA A 162 -12.45 3.16 10.41
C ALA A 162 -12.48 4.69 10.60
N GLU A 163 -12.06 5.17 11.76
CA GLU A 163 -12.01 6.58 12.15
C GLU A 163 -10.97 7.39 11.36
N GLN A 164 -10.09 6.72 10.61
CA GLN A 164 -9.13 7.34 9.70
C GLN A 164 -9.69 7.55 8.29
N ILE A 165 -10.75 6.81 7.91
CA ILE A 165 -11.29 6.81 6.56
C ILE A 165 -12.34 7.92 6.45
N GLU A 166 -12.11 8.93 5.61
CA GLU A 166 -12.99 10.10 5.51
C GLU A 166 -14.18 9.85 4.59
N PHE A 167 -13.92 9.31 3.40
CA PHE A 167 -14.94 8.96 2.43
C PHE A 167 -14.44 7.87 1.47
N ALA A 168 -15.40 7.30 0.73
CA ALA A 168 -15.15 6.40 -0.38
C ALA A 168 -15.71 7.02 -1.67
N THR A 169 -14.95 6.93 -2.76
CA THR A 169 -15.40 7.30 -4.09
C THR A 169 -15.71 6.02 -4.87
N PRO A 170 -16.99 5.67 -5.10
CA PRO A 170 -17.37 4.60 -6.02
C PRO A 170 -16.95 4.94 -7.46
N VAL A 171 -16.29 3.97 -8.09
CA VAL A 171 -15.81 4.03 -9.47
C VAL A 171 -16.33 2.83 -10.25
N HIS A 172 -16.84 3.09 -11.45
CA HIS A 172 -17.45 2.10 -12.33
C HIS A 172 -16.80 2.12 -13.71
N PHE A 173 -16.80 0.99 -14.41
CA PHE A 173 -16.40 0.92 -15.82
C PHE A 173 -17.62 1.18 -16.72
N VAL A 174 -17.60 2.25 -17.49
CA VAL A 174 -18.72 2.67 -18.36
C VAL A 174 -18.17 3.05 -19.73
N ARG A 175 -18.64 2.36 -20.78
CA ARG A 175 -18.34 2.69 -22.19
C ARG A 175 -16.83 2.85 -22.51
N GLY A 176 -15.99 1.99 -21.93
CA GLY A 176 -14.55 1.96 -22.20
C GLY A 176 -13.69 2.87 -21.33
N GLY A 177 -14.29 3.61 -20.38
CA GLY A 177 -13.58 4.41 -19.39
C GLY A 177 -14.17 4.27 -17.98
N ILE A 178 -13.64 5.04 -17.03
CA ILE A 178 -14.15 5.06 -15.65
C ILE A 178 -15.12 6.22 -15.39
N ARG A 179 -16.10 6.00 -14.52
CA ARG A 179 -17.02 7.02 -14.00
C ARG A 179 -16.97 7.02 -12.47
N ASN A 180 -16.87 8.20 -11.87
CA ASN A 180 -16.93 8.41 -10.43
C ASN A 180 -18.33 8.90 -10.03
N ASP A 181 -18.96 8.25 -9.06
CA ASP A 181 -20.34 8.54 -8.65
C ASP A 181 -20.42 9.44 -7.39
N GLY A 182 -19.42 10.32 -7.22
CA GLY A 182 -19.31 11.24 -6.08
C GLY A 182 -18.64 10.61 -4.86
N HIS A 183 -18.73 11.29 -3.70
CA HIS A 183 -18.13 10.82 -2.45
C HIS A 183 -19.20 10.33 -1.48
N ILE A 184 -18.97 9.17 -0.88
CA ILE A 184 -19.78 8.61 0.20
C ILE A 184 -19.06 8.91 1.53
N PRO A 185 -19.58 9.81 2.38
CA PRO A 185 -18.91 10.18 3.63
C PRO A 185 -19.01 9.05 4.67
N ASN A 186 -17.95 8.88 5.47
CA ASN A 186 -17.95 7.97 6.61
C ASN A 186 -18.36 8.71 7.89
N SER A 187 -19.49 8.32 8.49
CA SER A 187 -19.96 8.91 9.74
C SER A 187 -19.06 8.63 10.96
N ARG A 188 -18.17 7.63 10.87
CA ARG A 188 -17.19 7.31 11.93
C ARG A 188 -15.89 8.08 11.80
N PHE A 189 -15.69 8.85 10.72
CA PHE A 189 -14.46 9.60 10.51
C PHE A 189 -14.21 10.58 11.66
N VAL A 190 -12.99 10.58 12.20
CA VAL A 190 -12.55 11.54 13.21
C VAL A 190 -11.49 12.44 12.62
N ARG A 191 -11.85 13.72 12.42
CA ARG A 191 -10.93 14.77 11.96
C ARG A 191 -9.87 15.02 13.04
N LYS A 192 -8.60 14.86 12.67
CA LYS A 192 -7.42 15.17 13.48
C LYS A 192 -6.35 15.78 12.57
N ASN A 193 -5.46 16.59 13.14
CA ASN A 193 -4.29 17.08 12.42
C ASN A 193 -3.13 16.09 12.62
N THR A 194 -3.04 15.10 11.74
CA THR A 194 -2.00 14.07 11.76
C THR A 194 -1.43 13.90 10.35
N GLN A 195 -0.24 13.32 10.28
CA GLN A 195 0.46 13.05 9.03
C GLN A 195 1.18 11.71 9.13
N GLY A 196 1.68 11.21 8.00
CA GLY A 196 2.56 10.06 7.95
C GLY A 196 3.80 10.22 8.84
N ASN A 197 4.42 9.10 9.21
CA ASN A 197 5.68 9.14 9.95
C ASN A 197 6.76 9.83 9.10
N PRO A 198 7.47 10.85 9.65
CA PRO A 198 8.55 11.52 8.93
C PRO A 198 9.83 10.69 8.81
N GLY A 199 9.93 9.59 9.54
CA GLY A 199 11.07 8.68 9.46
C GLY A 199 10.78 7.43 8.64
N PRO A 200 11.85 6.73 8.20
CA PRO A 200 11.72 5.40 7.62
C PRO A 200 11.20 4.39 8.64
N TYR A 201 10.59 3.30 8.16
CA TYR A 201 10.36 2.12 9.00
C TYR A 201 11.71 1.47 9.33
N ARG A 202 12.05 1.40 10.62
CA ARG A 202 13.40 1.03 11.10
C ARG A 202 13.54 -0.41 11.57
N ASN A 203 12.47 -1.20 11.64
CA ASN A 203 12.62 -2.61 11.99
C ASN A 203 13.13 -3.36 10.76
N VAL A 204 14.45 -3.50 10.75
CA VAL A 204 15.23 -4.26 9.78
C VAL A 204 15.59 -5.60 10.43
N LEU A 205 15.72 -6.64 9.61
CA LEU A 205 16.33 -7.95 9.91
C LEU A 205 15.36 -9.05 10.37
N ARG A 206 14.76 -9.70 9.39
CA ARG A 206 15.13 -11.09 9.12
C ARG A 206 15.49 -11.21 7.65
N GLU A 207 16.79 -11.13 7.35
CA GLU A 207 17.26 -11.72 6.10
C GLU A 207 16.83 -13.18 6.12
N HIS A 208 15.85 -13.54 5.28
CA HIS A 208 15.72 -14.93 4.89
C HIS A 208 16.89 -15.20 3.93
N PRO A 209 17.84 -16.10 4.27
CA PRO A 209 19.05 -16.36 3.47
C PRO A 209 18.75 -16.99 2.09
N TYR A 210 17.46 -17.14 1.75
CA TYR A 210 16.97 -17.64 0.48
C TYR A 210 16.08 -16.60 -0.19
N TYR A 211 16.64 -15.45 -0.57
CA TYR A 211 16.09 -14.64 -1.66
C TYR A 211 16.35 -15.34 -3.01
N ARG A 212 15.95 -16.61 -3.13
CA ARG A 212 15.88 -17.31 -4.41
C ARG A 212 14.41 -17.37 -4.78
N ALA A 213 14.09 -16.73 -5.91
CA ALA A 213 12.79 -16.77 -6.59
C ALA A 213 11.72 -15.70 -6.24
N ALA A 214 12.10 -14.51 -5.77
CA ALA A 214 11.27 -13.33 -6.07
C ALA A 214 11.64 -12.83 -7.48
N GLN A 215 11.24 -13.59 -8.51
CA GLN A 215 10.97 -12.92 -9.79
C GLN A 215 9.95 -11.85 -9.46
N THR A 216 10.39 -10.60 -9.46
CA THR A 216 9.65 -9.41 -9.09
C THR A 216 8.16 -9.57 -9.41
N TRP A 217 7.32 -9.77 -8.39
CA TRP A 217 5.86 -9.76 -8.54
C TRP A 217 5.32 -8.33 -8.71
N MET A 218 6.21 -7.36 -8.97
CA MET A 218 5.88 -6.22 -9.82
C MET A 218 5.44 -6.78 -11.16
N LEU A 219 4.17 -7.11 -11.26
CA LEU A 219 3.62 -7.89 -12.36
C LEU A 219 4.07 -7.31 -13.70
N ARG A 220 4.81 -8.15 -14.43
CA ARG A 220 4.53 -8.44 -15.83
C ARG A 220 3.02 -8.54 -16.02
N ALA A 221 2.40 -7.41 -16.32
CA ALA A 221 1.06 -7.33 -16.89
C ALA A 221 1.14 -6.13 -17.81
N GLY A 222 1.41 -6.40 -19.09
CA GLY A 222 1.89 -5.48 -20.11
C GLY A 222 0.94 -4.35 -20.54
N VAL A 223 0.17 -3.77 -19.63
CA VAL A 223 -0.58 -2.52 -19.83
C VAL A 223 -0.53 -1.74 -18.50
N GLY A 224 -0.09 -0.47 -18.55
CA GLY A 224 0.16 0.36 -17.38
C GLY A 224 -1.06 0.54 -16.45
N PRO A 225 -0.86 1.02 -15.20
CA PRO A 225 0.41 1.35 -14.54
C PRO A 225 1.11 0.13 -13.90
N MET A 226 2.43 0.17 -13.66
CA MET A 226 3.12 -0.83 -12.81
C MET A 226 2.59 -0.75 -11.38
N ILE A 227 2.34 -1.90 -10.74
CA ILE A 227 1.77 -2.00 -9.39
C ILE A 227 2.56 -3.01 -8.54
N SER A 228 2.74 -2.71 -7.25
CA SER A 228 3.16 -3.74 -6.28
C SER A 228 2.01 -4.72 -6.02
N ALA A 229 2.32 -6.01 -5.88
CA ALA A 229 1.33 -7.05 -5.60
C ALA A 229 0.52 -6.76 -4.32
N CYS A 230 1.08 -6.03 -3.37
CA CYS A 230 0.45 -5.67 -2.11
C CYS A 230 -0.71 -4.68 -2.25
N PHE A 231 -0.77 -3.90 -3.34
CA PHE A 231 -1.96 -3.11 -3.67
C PHE A 231 -3.16 -3.99 -4.05
N GLY A 232 -2.91 -5.17 -4.63
CA GLY A 232 -3.93 -6.08 -5.16
C GLY A 232 -4.57 -7.03 -4.16
N ILE A 233 -4.28 -6.90 -2.87
CA ILE A 233 -4.82 -7.82 -1.86
C ILE A 233 -6.09 -7.25 -1.24
N ASN A 234 -7.19 -7.95 -1.49
CA ASN A 234 -8.44 -7.79 -0.76
C ASN A 234 -8.33 -8.60 0.54
N ASN A 235 -8.57 -7.95 1.68
CA ASN A 235 -8.45 -8.59 2.99
C ASN A 235 -9.83 -9.08 3.50
N PRO A 236 -10.15 -10.38 3.45
CA PRO A 236 -11.39 -10.90 4.01
C PRO A 236 -11.25 -11.34 5.47
N ARG A 237 -10.16 -11.03 6.19
CA ARG A 237 -10.04 -11.49 7.58
C ARG A 237 -11.05 -10.77 8.47
N ARG A 238 -12.21 -11.43 8.64
CA ARG A 238 -13.08 -11.27 9.80
C ARG A 238 -12.22 -11.49 11.04
N VAL A 239 -11.90 -10.42 11.76
CA VAL A 239 -11.45 -10.54 13.15
C VAL A 239 -12.67 -11.00 13.94
N THR A 240 -12.87 -12.32 14.02
CA THR A 240 -13.71 -12.90 15.07
C THR A 240 -12.92 -12.77 16.36
N SER A 241 -13.58 -12.35 17.43
CA SER A 241 -13.02 -11.88 18.69
C SER A 241 -12.34 -12.96 19.57
N ASN A 242 -11.71 -13.98 18.98
CA ASN A 242 -11.18 -15.13 19.73
C ASN A 242 -9.67 -15.39 19.59
N GLU A 243 -8.88 -14.53 18.96
CA GLU A 243 -7.41 -14.69 18.90
C GLU A 243 -6.65 -13.74 19.84
N LEU A 244 -7.09 -13.67 21.11
CA LEU A 244 -6.18 -13.42 22.22
C LEU A 244 -5.79 -14.78 22.81
N TYR A 245 -4.49 -15.04 22.87
CA TYR A 245 -3.76 -16.21 23.40
C TYR A 245 -3.28 -17.26 22.38
N PRO A 246 -1.96 -17.54 22.34
CA PRO A 246 -1.40 -18.61 21.52
C PRO A 246 -1.37 -19.93 22.31
N ALA A 247 -1.92 -21.01 21.76
CA ALA A 247 -1.60 -22.35 22.22
C ALA A 247 -1.86 -23.39 21.12
N GLY A 248 -0.84 -24.24 20.89
CA GLY A 248 -1.07 -25.67 20.78
C GLY A 248 -1.58 -26.24 19.45
N ARG A 249 -0.62 -26.80 18.71
CA ARG A 249 -0.70 -27.96 17.80
C ARG A 249 -1.95 -28.88 17.91
N SER A 250 -2.36 -29.36 16.73
CA SER A 250 -3.05 -30.62 16.41
C SER A 250 -4.58 -30.60 16.23
N GLY A 251 -5.03 -31.20 15.12
CA GLY A 251 -6.38 -31.75 14.99
C GLY A 251 -7.09 -31.43 13.68
N ARG A 252 -7.11 -32.39 12.75
CA ARG A 252 -8.06 -32.42 11.61
C ARG A 252 -9.49 -32.42 12.14
N SER A 253 -10.38 -31.63 11.54
CA SER A 253 -11.78 -32.05 11.33
C SER A 253 -12.42 -31.26 10.20
N ILE A 254 -13.21 -31.99 9.40
CA ILE A 254 -13.95 -31.59 8.20
C ILE A 254 -15.39 -31.28 8.64
N ALA A 255 -15.94 -30.12 8.26
CA ALA A 255 -17.40 -29.86 8.21
C ALA A 255 -17.68 -28.58 7.38
N PRO A 256 -18.91 -28.31 6.90
CA PRO A 256 -19.25 -28.36 5.49
C PRO A 256 -19.40 -26.98 4.82
N PHE A 257 -19.23 -26.99 3.49
CA PHE A 257 -19.37 -25.88 2.55
C PHE A 257 -20.76 -25.23 2.61
N SER A 258 -20.81 -23.92 2.84
CA SER A 258 -21.97 -23.06 2.57
C SER A 258 -21.75 -22.30 1.25
N SER A 259 -22.76 -22.28 0.39
CA SER A 259 -22.71 -21.94 -1.04
C SER A 259 -22.57 -20.44 -1.38
N THR A 260 -22.08 -19.60 -0.49
CA THR A 260 -21.86 -18.16 -0.76
C THR A 260 -20.41 -17.79 -1.08
N GLY A 261 -19.47 -18.76 -1.04
CA GLY A 261 -18.04 -18.51 -1.24
C GLY A 261 -17.50 -18.63 -2.66
N ILE A 262 -18.33 -18.97 -3.66
CA ILE A 262 -17.87 -19.24 -5.03
C ILE A 262 -17.53 -17.94 -5.79
N LEU A 263 -18.28 -16.86 -5.53
CA LEU A 263 -17.98 -15.54 -6.12
C LEU A 263 -16.69 -14.95 -5.55
N ASP A 264 -16.46 -15.07 -4.24
CA ASP A 264 -15.26 -14.55 -3.56
C ASP A 264 -13.97 -15.27 -4.00
N GLY A 265 -14.06 -16.59 -4.25
CA GLY A 265 -12.96 -17.39 -4.77
C GLY A 265 -12.61 -17.08 -6.23
N MET A 266 -13.61 -16.82 -7.08
CA MET A 266 -13.39 -16.39 -8.47
C MET A 266 -12.78 -14.98 -8.54
N PHE A 267 -13.22 -14.02 -7.71
CA PHE A 267 -12.62 -12.68 -7.65
C PHE A 267 -11.11 -12.71 -7.33
N ARG A 268 -10.67 -13.64 -6.48
CA ARG A 268 -9.26 -13.84 -6.10
C ARG A 268 -8.39 -14.49 -7.19
N LEU A 269 -9.02 -15.21 -8.12
CA LEU A 269 -8.37 -15.95 -9.20
C LEU A 269 -8.35 -15.12 -10.51
N VAL A 270 -9.41 -14.38 -10.77
CA VAL A 270 -9.69 -13.67 -12.03
C VAL A 270 -8.86 -12.38 -12.18
N ILE A 271 -8.56 -11.66 -11.09
CA ILE A 271 -7.68 -10.49 -11.17
C ILE A 271 -6.23 -10.88 -11.53
N PHE A 272 -5.84 -12.16 -11.36
CA PHE A 272 -4.43 -12.58 -11.33
C PHE A 272 -4.03 -13.74 -12.23
N LEU A 273 -4.94 -14.49 -12.86
CA LEU A 273 -4.57 -15.57 -13.79
C LEU A 273 -4.32 -15.12 -15.25
N MET A 274 -4.34 -13.82 -15.58
CA MET A 274 -4.05 -13.31 -16.94
C MET A 274 -3.23 -12.02 -16.96
#